data_AF-A0A1F5UXU9-F1
#
_entry.id   AF-A0A1F5UXU9-F1
#
_cell.length_a   1.000
_cell.length_b   1.000
_cell.length_c   1.000
_cell.angle_alpha   90.00
_cell.angle_beta   90.00
_cell.angle_gamma   90.00
#
_symmetry.space_group_name_H-M   'P 1'
#
loop_
_entity.id
_entity.type
_entity.pdbx_description
1 polymer ?
#
loop_
_entity_poly.entity_id
_entity_poly.type
_entity_poly.pdbx_seq_one_letter_code
_entity_poly.pdbx_strand_id
1 'polypeptide(L)'
;MPSRFDFVYSEPETPAQQIQEYKNNNPYNYKHFVDFNITGKVIRKSVTEVEIMKRKIQVMDALLKIILRLVQESKRNKLGYVGEQRLINERIVSEKSIRQRMNQIKVLFRDSIQDNIIEIKRNKIKQKAYRLSIYPDLIKYNIENLKNSADSKIQKIADKLSTQQMDN
;
A
#
# COMPACT_ATOMS: atom_id res chain seq x y z
N MET A 1 -23.21 -42.60 -8.15
CA MET A 1 -22.56 -41.40 -8.72
C MET A 1 -21.95 -40.61 -7.55
N PRO A 2 -20.63 -40.48 -7.44
CA PRO A 2 -20.01 -39.66 -6.40
C PRO A 2 -20.21 -38.18 -6.77
N SER A 3 -20.98 -37.43 -5.99
CA SER A 3 -20.57 -36.65 -4.81
C SER A 3 -20.12 -35.25 -5.19
N ARG A 4 -20.99 -34.28 -4.89
CA ARG A 4 -20.75 -32.84 -4.80
C ARG A 4 -19.34 -32.57 -4.26
N PHE A 5 -18.51 -31.91 -5.04
CA PHE A 5 -17.38 -31.16 -4.50
C PHE A 5 -17.96 -29.91 -3.85
N ASP A 6 -18.41 -30.05 -2.60
CA ASP A 6 -18.56 -28.89 -1.74
C ASP A 6 -17.13 -28.45 -1.41
N PHE A 7 -16.62 -27.45 -2.11
CA PHE A 7 -15.42 -26.74 -1.69
C PHE A 7 -15.77 -26.04 -0.38
N VAL A 8 -15.54 -26.74 0.73
CA VAL A 8 -15.56 -26.16 2.07
C VAL A 8 -14.38 -25.20 2.10
N TYR A 9 -14.64 -23.93 1.81
CA TYR A 9 -13.74 -22.85 2.20
C TYR A 9 -13.78 -22.80 3.73
N SER A 10 -12.89 -23.56 4.37
CA SER A 10 -12.65 -23.44 5.80
C SER A 10 -11.99 -22.09 6.06
N GLU A 11 -12.67 -21.23 6.83
CA GLU A 11 -12.10 -19.97 7.30
C GLU A 11 -10.81 -20.23 8.09
N PRO A 12 -9.75 -19.41 7.92
CA PRO A 12 -8.49 -19.64 8.61
C PRO A 12 -8.64 -19.47 10.13
N GLU A 13 -8.29 -20.50 10.89
CA GLU A 13 -8.44 -20.55 12.35
C GLU A 13 -7.41 -19.67 13.08
N THR A 14 -6.31 -19.26 12.41
CA THR A 14 -5.27 -18.40 12.99
C THR A 14 -4.68 -17.39 11.98
N PRO A 15 -4.13 -16.25 12.44
CA PRO A 15 -3.43 -15.30 11.57
C PRO A 15 -2.26 -15.91 10.79
N ALA A 16 -1.60 -16.93 11.35
CA ALA A 16 -0.51 -17.65 10.69
C ALA A 16 -1.00 -18.49 9.50
N GLN A 17 -2.14 -19.17 9.64
CA GLN A 17 -2.78 -19.90 8.55
C GLN A 17 -3.26 -18.96 7.44
N GLN A 18 -3.84 -17.81 7.80
CA GLN A 18 -4.26 -16.81 6.83
C GLN A 18 -3.08 -16.25 6.01
N ILE A 19 -1.94 -15.97 6.66
CA ILE A 19 -0.71 -15.55 5.96
C ILE A 19 -0.20 -16.66 5.03
N GLN A 20 -0.28 -17.92 5.45
CA GLN A 20 0.15 -19.04 4.64
C GLN A 20 -0.75 -19.23 3.41
N GLU A 21 -2.06 -19.05 3.56
CA GLU A 21 -3.00 -19.03 2.45
C GLU A 21 -2.69 -17.90 1.47
N TYR A 22 -2.44 -16.68 1.95
CA TYR A 22 -2.03 -15.56 1.10
C TYR A 22 -0.75 -15.85 0.33
N LYS A 23 0.23 -16.54 0.93
CA LYS A 23 1.47 -16.95 0.26
C LYS A 23 1.21 -17.99 -0.83
N ASN A 24 0.40 -19.00 -0.52
CA ASN A 24 0.03 -20.07 -1.43
C ASN A 24 -0.78 -19.51 -2.63
N ASN A 25 -1.63 -18.51 -2.38
CA ASN A 25 -2.51 -17.87 -3.35
C ASN A 25 -2.01 -16.46 -3.74
N ASN A 26 -0.70 -16.30 -3.98
CA ASN A 26 -0.08 -15.04 -4.41
C ASN A 26 0.29 -15.03 -5.91
N PRO A 27 -0.68 -14.97 -6.85
CA PRO A 27 -0.37 -14.93 -8.28
C PRO A 27 0.30 -13.61 -8.71
N TYR A 28 0.37 -12.62 -7.82
CA TYR A 28 0.90 -11.28 -8.08
C TYR A 28 2.28 -11.04 -7.50
N ASN A 29 2.93 -12.06 -6.92
CA ASN A 29 4.28 -12.04 -6.37
C ASN A 29 4.54 -10.87 -5.40
N TYR A 30 3.57 -10.53 -4.55
CA TYR A 30 3.84 -9.66 -3.40
C TYR A 30 4.91 -10.28 -2.50
N LYS A 31 5.83 -9.46 -2.00
CA LYS A 31 7.00 -9.95 -1.25
C LYS A 31 6.75 -10.01 0.24
N HIS A 32 5.91 -9.10 0.75
CA HIS A 32 5.73 -8.89 2.17
C HIS A 32 4.31 -9.21 2.60
N PHE A 33 4.21 -10.09 3.60
CA PHE A 33 2.96 -10.49 4.25
C PHE A 33 3.00 -10.02 5.70
N VAL A 34 3.00 -8.71 5.89
CA VAL A 34 3.11 -8.06 7.20
C VAL A 34 1.98 -7.04 7.36
N ASP A 35 1.50 -6.89 8.59
CA ASP A 35 0.51 -5.87 8.92
C ASP A 35 1.08 -4.48 8.67
N PHE A 36 0.38 -3.71 7.84
CA PHE A 36 0.71 -2.33 7.50
C PHE A 36 -0.49 -1.44 7.76
N ASN A 37 -0.41 -0.63 8.81
CA ASN A 37 -1.51 0.18 9.29
C ASN A 37 -1.18 1.68 9.15
N ILE A 38 -1.90 2.37 8.28
CA ILE A 38 -1.80 3.83 8.15
C ILE A 38 -2.77 4.46 9.14
N THR A 39 -2.26 4.85 10.31
CA THR A 39 -3.12 5.32 11.41
C THR A 39 -3.75 6.69 11.14
N GLY A 40 -3.15 7.48 10.24
CA GLY A 40 -3.59 8.84 9.94
C GLY A 40 -3.36 9.84 11.09
N LYS A 41 -2.78 9.39 12.21
CA LYS A 41 -2.52 10.25 13.38
C LYS A 41 -1.42 11.24 13.06
N VAL A 42 -1.74 12.53 13.10
CA VAL A 42 -0.77 13.61 12.92
C VAL A 42 0.06 13.76 14.21
N ILE A 43 1.36 13.52 14.12
CA ILE A 43 2.30 13.66 15.26
C ILE A 43 2.77 15.10 15.40
N ARG A 44 3.00 15.77 14.27
CA ARG A 44 3.36 17.18 14.14
C ARG A 44 3.05 17.65 12.73
N LYS A 45 3.18 18.95 12.46
CA LYS A 45 2.86 19.54 11.15
C LYS A 45 3.50 18.73 10.02
N SER A 46 2.65 18.22 9.13
CA SER A 46 3.02 17.40 7.96
C SER A 46 3.75 16.09 8.24
N VAL A 47 3.54 15.50 9.42
CA VAL A 47 4.08 14.19 9.80
C VAL A 47 2.95 13.33 10.37
N THR A 48 2.73 12.21 9.71
CA THR A 48 1.69 11.24 10.05
C THR A 48 2.33 9.93 10.51
N GLU A 49 1.71 9.27 11.49
CA GLU A 49 2.14 7.96 11.95
C GLU A 49 1.66 6.84 11.01
N VAL A 50 2.56 5.91 10.71
CA VAL A 50 2.28 4.64 10.04
C VAL A 50 2.87 3.54 10.90
N GLU A 51 2.12 2.48 11.11
CA GLU A 51 2.54 1.33 11.89
C GLU A 51 2.79 0.13 10.99
N ILE A 52 3.92 -0.54 11.19
CA ILE A 52 4.27 -1.78 10.49
C ILE A 52 4.87 -2.76 11.48
N MET A 53 4.37 -3.99 11.52
CA MET A 53 4.84 -5.00 12.50
C MET A 53 4.91 -4.45 13.95
N LYS A 54 3.88 -3.70 14.37
CA LYS A 54 3.81 -3.02 15.68
C LYS A 54 4.83 -1.90 15.93
N ARG A 55 5.63 -1.52 14.91
CA ARG A 55 6.57 -0.40 14.98
C ARG A 55 5.93 0.85 14.39
N LYS A 56 5.97 1.94 15.15
CA LYS A 56 5.47 3.25 14.73
C LYS A 56 6.55 4.01 13.98
N ILE A 57 6.22 4.44 12.77
CA ILE A 57 7.10 5.15 11.84
C ILE A 57 6.46 6.50 11.52
N GLN A 58 7.26 7.57 11.64
CA GLN A 58 6.84 8.91 11.29
C GLN A 58 7.07 9.17 9.80
N VAL A 59 6.00 9.46 9.07
CA VAL A 59 6.02 9.65 7.61
C VAL A 59 5.63 11.09 7.27
N MET A 60 6.49 11.78 6.53
CA MET A 60 6.13 13.12 6.01
C MET A 60 5.01 13.03 4.98
N ASP A 61 4.11 14.02 4.94
CA ASP A 61 2.98 14.06 4.00
C ASP A 61 3.39 13.88 2.53
N ALA A 62 4.56 14.42 2.15
CA ALA A 62 5.11 14.27 0.80
C ALA A 62 5.37 12.80 0.43
N LEU A 63 5.78 11.97 1.39
CA LEU A 63 5.97 10.53 1.22
C LEU A 63 4.66 9.78 1.41
N LEU A 64 3.85 10.20 2.38
CA LEU A 64 2.55 9.59 2.67
C LEU A 64 1.63 9.63 1.46
N LYS A 65 1.59 10.73 0.71
CA LYS A 65 0.81 10.84 -0.54
C LYS A 65 1.19 9.77 -1.56
N ILE A 66 2.47 9.49 -1.70
CA ILE A 66 2.95 8.45 -2.62
C ILE A 66 2.50 7.09 -2.10
N ILE A 67 2.71 6.81 -0.81
CA ILE A 67 2.30 5.55 -0.17
C ILE A 67 0.79 5.33 -0.36
N LEU A 68 -0.04 6.29 0.03
CA LEU A 68 -1.49 6.23 -0.10
C LEU A 68 -1.93 6.01 -1.54
N ARG A 69 -1.28 6.67 -2.51
CA ARG A 69 -1.62 6.48 -3.92
C ARG A 69 -1.30 5.06 -4.41
N LEU A 70 -0.20 4.46 -3.95
CA LEU A 70 0.15 3.08 -4.25
C LEU A 70 -0.82 2.10 -3.58
N VAL A 71 -1.20 2.36 -2.33
CA VAL A 71 -2.23 1.58 -1.60
C VAL A 71 -3.57 1.62 -2.34
N GLN A 72 -3.96 2.80 -2.81
CA GLN A 72 -5.18 2.94 -3.61
C GLN A 72 -5.15 2.08 -4.88
N GLU A 73 -4.00 2.02 -5.56
CA GLU A 73 -3.90 1.17 -6.75
C GLU A 73 -3.89 -0.32 -6.39
N SER A 74 -3.24 -0.72 -5.30
CA SER A 74 -3.19 -2.13 -4.87
C SER A 74 -4.56 -2.65 -4.42
N LYS A 75 -5.40 -1.79 -3.82
CA LYS A 75 -6.80 -2.11 -3.49
C LYS A 75 -7.71 -2.13 -4.72
N ARG A 76 -7.45 -1.27 -5.73
CA ARG A 76 -8.25 -1.22 -6.97
C ARG A 76 -7.92 -2.34 -7.95
N ASN A 77 -6.63 -2.65 -8.09
CA ASN A 77 -6.12 -3.62 -9.04
C ASN A 77 -5.09 -4.47 -8.33
N LYS A 78 -5.31 -5.78 -8.30
CA LYS A 78 -4.44 -6.73 -7.60
C LYS A 78 -2.98 -6.70 -8.09
N LEU A 79 -2.70 -6.19 -9.30
CA LEU A 79 -1.33 -5.93 -9.77
C LEU A 79 -0.66 -4.77 -9.03
N GLY A 80 -1.39 -3.73 -8.64
CA GLY A 80 -0.93 -2.65 -7.75
C GLY A 80 0.14 -1.68 -8.29
N TYR A 81 0.47 -1.72 -9.58
CA TYR A 81 1.48 -0.83 -10.16
C TYR A 81 0.90 0.50 -10.64
N VAL A 82 1.53 1.60 -10.24
CA VAL A 82 1.27 2.95 -10.77
C VAL A 82 2.46 3.42 -11.59
N GLY A 83 2.22 3.85 -12.84
CA GLY A 83 3.25 4.41 -13.70
C GLY A 83 3.84 5.72 -13.15
N GLU A 84 5.14 5.92 -13.33
CA GLU A 84 5.87 7.14 -12.97
C GLU A 84 5.17 8.40 -13.52
N GLN A 85 4.87 8.41 -14.82
CA GLN A 85 4.20 9.54 -15.46
C GLN A 85 2.81 9.80 -14.89
N ARG A 86 2.10 8.77 -14.44
CA ARG A 86 0.79 8.92 -13.81
C ARG A 86 0.91 9.61 -12.45
N LEU A 87 1.90 9.24 -11.63
CA LEU A 87 2.19 9.91 -10.36
C LEU A 87 2.55 11.40 -10.56
N ILE A 88 3.28 11.71 -11.64
CA ILE A 88 3.66 13.08 -12.00
C ILE A 88 2.44 13.87 -12.48
N ASN A 89 1.66 13.32 -13.43
CA ASN A 89 0.48 13.97 -13.99
C ASN A 89 -0.61 14.21 -12.94
N GLU A 90 -0.80 13.27 -12.02
CA GLU A 90 -1.71 13.41 -10.87
C GLU A 90 -1.16 14.38 -9.80
N ARG A 91 0.02 14.99 -10.01
CA ARG A 91 0.72 15.89 -9.08
C ARG A 91 0.90 15.29 -7.68
N ILE A 92 1.14 13.98 -7.61
CA ILE A 92 1.47 13.27 -6.37
C ILE A 92 2.92 13.55 -5.97
N VAL A 93 3.79 13.61 -6.99
CA VAL A 93 5.22 13.86 -6.86
C VAL A 93 5.71 14.62 -8.09
N SER A 94 6.75 15.44 -7.95
CA SER A 94 7.36 16.10 -9.10
C SER A 94 8.33 15.17 -9.82
N GLU A 95 8.47 15.34 -11.12
CA GLU A 95 9.43 14.60 -11.95
C GLU A 95 10.86 14.66 -11.37
N LYS A 96 11.30 15.86 -10.97
CA LYS A 96 12.64 16.07 -10.39
C LYS A 96 12.86 15.33 -9.06
N SER A 97 11.80 15.01 -8.31
CA SER A 97 11.92 14.43 -6.95
C SER A 97 11.52 12.96 -6.85
N ILE A 98 10.88 12.37 -7.85
CA ILE A 98 10.29 11.02 -7.70
C ILE A 98 11.32 9.97 -7.29
N ARG A 99 12.50 9.95 -7.90
CA ARG A 99 13.57 9.00 -7.55
C ARG A 99 14.01 9.17 -6.10
N GLN A 100 14.20 10.41 -5.65
CA GLN A 100 14.60 10.72 -4.28
C GLN A 100 13.51 10.29 -3.29
N ARG A 101 12.24 10.62 -3.56
CA ARG A 101 11.10 10.28 -2.71
C ARG A 101 10.90 8.78 -2.58
N MET A 102 11.03 8.02 -3.68
CA MET A 102 10.99 6.56 -3.66
C MET A 102 12.13 5.97 -2.83
N ASN A 103 13.34 6.54 -2.93
CA ASN A 103 14.47 6.10 -2.11
C ASN A 103 14.26 6.43 -0.62
N GLN A 104 13.71 7.60 -0.31
CA GLN A 104 13.34 7.99 1.06
C GLN A 104 12.35 7.00 1.66
N ILE A 105 11.31 6.58 0.91
CA ILE A 105 10.37 5.55 1.37
C ILE A 105 11.10 4.23 1.65
N LYS A 106 11.98 3.78 0.75
CA LYS A 106 12.75 2.55 0.97
C LYS A 106 13.61 2.60 2.23
N VAL A 107 14.30 3.70 2.48
CA VAL A 107 15.11 3.90 3.68
C VAL A 107 14.24 3.92 4.93
N LEU A 108 13.09 4.61 4.86
CA LEU A 108 12.17 4.76 6.00
C LEU A 108 11.66 3.43 6.57
N PHE A 109 11.51 2.41 5.72
CA PHE A 109 11.00 1.10 6.12
C PHE A 109 12.07 0.00 6.20
N ARG A 110 13.34 0.33 5.96
CA ARG A 110 14.44 -0.65 5.89
C ARG A 110 14.57 -1.51 7.15
N ASP A 111 14.41 -0.91 8.31
CA ASP A 111 14.60 -1.62 9.59
C ASP A 111 13.40 -2.50 9.96
N SER A 112 12.26 -2.31 9.28
CA SER A 112 11.04 -3.06 9.51
C SER A 112 10.80 -4.13 8.44
N ILE A 113 11.36 -3.96 7.25
CA ILE A 113 11.24 -4.90 6.14
C ILE A 113 12.62 -5.13 5.53
N GLN A 114 13.10 -6.38 5.57
CA GLN A 114 14.43 -6.75 5.04
C GLN A 114 14.58 -6.45 3.53
N ASP A 115 13.51 -6.58 2.74
CA ASP A 115 13.54 -6.22 1.31
C ASP A 115 12.89 -4.85 1.02
N ASN A 116 13.04 -4.43 -0.23
CA ASN A 116 12.41 -3.23 -0.77
C ASN A 116 10.87 -3.24 -0.61
N ILE A 117 10.37 -2.34 0.24
CA ILE A 117 8.93 -2.04 0.35
C ILE A 117 8.33 -1.48 -0.95
N ILE A 118 9.16 -0.87 -1.80
CA ILE A 118 8.78 -0.38 -3.13
C ILE A 118 9.37 -1.30 -4.20
N GLU A 119 8.49 -1.94 -4.95
CA GLU A 119 8.84 -2.67 -6.16
C GLU A 119 8.83 -1.74 -7.38
N ILE A 120 9.80 -1.95 -8.28
CA ILE A 120 9.94 -1.17 -9.51
C ILE A 120 9.88 -2.13 -10.69
N LYS A 121 8.90 -1.93 -11.57
CA LYS A 121 8.83 -2.60 -12.87
C LYS A 121 9.19 -1.62 -13.97
N ARG A 122 9.86 -2.08 -15.02
CA ARG A 122 10.08 -1.32 -16.24
C ARG A 122 9.24 -1.93 -17.37
N ASN A 123 8.54 -1.11 -18.13
CA ASN A 123 7.89 -1.57 -19.35
C ASN A 123 8.89 -1.65 -20.52
N LYS A 124 8.44 -2.14 -21.68
CA LYS A 124 9.28 -2.29 -22.90
C LYS A 124 9.90 -0.97 -23.37
N ILE A 125 9.30 0.18 -23.00
CA ILE A 125 9.76 1.53 -23.34
C ILE A 125 10.59 2.14 -22.18
N LYS A 126 11.09 1.30 -21.26
CA LYS A 126 11.90 1.68 -20.08
C LYS A 126 11.21 2.64 -19.09
N GLN A 127 9.90 2.88 -19.21
CA GLN A 127 9.15 3.64 -18.22
C GLN A 127 9.00 2.83 -16.95
N LYS A 128 9.16 3.49 -15.80
CA LYS A 128 9.04 2.84 -14.50
C LYS A 128 7.59 2.85 -14.02
N ALA A 129 7.22 1.78 -13.34
CA ALA A 129 6.02 1.68 -12.55
C ALA A 129 6.39 1.22 -11.15
N TYR A 130 5.67 1.73 -10.16
CA TYR A 130 5.94 1.53 -8.75
C TYR A 130 4.77 0.81 -8.09
N ARG A 131 5.06 -0.06 -7.14
CA ARG A 131 4.07 -0.76 -6.32
C ARG A 131 4.56 -0.86 -4.89
N LEU A 132 3.64 -0.85 -3.93
CA LEU A 132 3.94 -1.27 -2.56
C LEU A 132 4.02 -2.80 -2.51
N SER A 133 5.16 -3.36 -2.14
CA SER A 133 5.43 -4.81 -2.12
C SER A 133 4.70 -5.57 -0.99
N ILE A 134 3.71 -4.95 -0.35
CA ILE A 134 2.92 -5.52 0.75
C ILE A 134 1.60 -6.04 0.21
N TYR A 135 1.20 -7.24 0.65
CA TYR A 135 -0.06 -7.85 0.24
C TYR A 135 -1.25 -6.92 0.56
N PRO A 136 -2.15 -6.64 -0.42
CA PRO A 136 -3.17 -5.60 -0.26
C PRO A 136 -4.05 -5.78 0.98
N ASP A 137 -4.43 -7.00 1.34
CA ASP A 137 -5.37 -7.26 2.44
C ASP A 137 -4.79 -7.00 3.82
N LEU A 138 -3.46 -7.00 3.94
CA LEU A 138 -2.74 -6.66 5.16
C LEU A 138 -2.53 -5.15 5.32
N ILE A 139 -2.96 -4.36 4.33
CA ILE A 139 -2.92 -2.91 4.38
C ILE A 139 -4.23 -2.39 4.94
N LYS A 140 -4.15 -1.80 6.13
CA LYS A 140 -5.23 -1.11 6.83
C LYS A 140 -4.95 0.38 6.87
N TYR A 141 -6.00 1.19 6.90
CA TYR A 141 -5.89 2.64 6.96
C TYR A 141 -7.11 3.23 7.66
N ASN A 142 -6.89 4.25 8.49
CA ASN A 142 -7.96 5.01 9.13
C ASN A 142 -8.41 6.15 8.22
N ILE A 143 -9.55 5.96 7.55
CA ILE A 143 -10.08 6.93 6.59
C ILE A 143 -10.41 8.28 7.26
N GLU A 144 -11.03 8.25 8.43
CA GLU A 144 -11.48 9.47 9.13
C GLU A 144 -10.30 10.40 9.42
N ASN A 145 -9.21 9.82 9.96
CA ASN A 145 -8.00 10.58 10.24
C ASN A 145 -7.34 11.11 8.96
N LEU A 146 -7.34 10.32 7.88
CA LEU A 146 -6.77 10.74 6.60
C LEU A 146 -7.58 11.86 5.94
N LYS A 147 -8.92 11.84 6.06
CA LYS A 147 -9.80 12.93 5.58
C LYS A 147 -9.60 14.23 6.35
N ASN A 148 -9.17 14.15 7.61
CA ASN A 148 -8.83 15.30 8.45
C ASN A 148 -7.39 15.82 8.24
N SER A 149 -6.63 15.28 7.29
CA SER A 149 -5.27 15.74 6.99
C SER A 149 -5.26 17.18 6.47
N ALA A 150 -4.24 17.97 6.78
CA ALA A 150 -4.07 19.32 6.24
C ALA A 150 -3.78 19.34 4.72
N ASP A 151 -3.32 18.24 4.14
CA ASP A 151 -2.99 18.15 2.71
C ASP A 151 -4.22 17.70 1.90
N SER A 152 -4.74 18.61 1.07
CA SER A 152 -5.90 18.33 0.21
C SER A 152 -5.73 17.12 -0.74
N LYS A 153 -4.50 16.73 -1.09
CA LYS A 153 -4.27 15.51 -1.90
C LYS A 153 -4.46 14.25 -1.07
N ILE A 154 -4.05 14.27 0.21
CA ILE A 154 -4.27 13.15 1.13
C ILE A 154 -5.77 12.94 1.31
N GLN A 155 -6.52 14.02 1.56
CA GLN A 155 -7.97 13.98 1.68
C GLN A 155 -8.62 13.36 0.42
N LYS A 156 -8.25 13.85 -0.77
CA LYS A 156 -8.79 13.34 -2.05
C LYS A 156 -8.48 11.86 -2.30
N ILE A 157 -7.33 11.36 -1.85
CA ILE A 157 -7.01 9.93 -1.96
C ILE A 157 -7.85 9.14 -0.96
N ALA A 158 -8.02 9.66 0.27
CA ALA A 158 -8.85 9.04 1.30
C ALA A 158 -10.32 8.91 0.88
N ASP A 159 -10.89 9.92 0.20
CA ASP A 159 -12.25 9.84 -0.34
C ASP A 159 -12.41 8.74 -1.40
N LYS A 160 -11.40 8.55 -2.24
CA LYS A 160 -11.42 7.48 -3.23
C LYS A 160 -11.26 6.11 -2.58
N LEU A 161 -10.44 6.00 -1.55
CA LEU A 161 -10.30 4.78 -0.75
C LEU A 161 -11.59 4.43 -0.02
N SER A 162 -12.34 5.42 0.51
CA SER A 162 -13.63 5.16 1.15
C SER A 162 -14.67 4.62 0.18
N THR A 163 -14.69 5.14 -1.04
CA THR A 163 -15.60 4.66 -2.09
C THR A 163 -15.30 3.20 -2.46
N GLN A 164 -14.03 2.83 -2.54
CA GLN A 164 -13.58 1.48 -2.89
C GLN A 164 -13.82 0.43 -1.79
N GLN A 165 -14.09 0.84 -0.56
CA GLN A 165 -14.48 -0.07 0.51
C GLN A 165 -15.97 -0.46 0.44
N MET A 166 -16.81 0.29 -0.30
CA MET A 166 -18.25 0.01 -0.41
C MET A 166 -18.59 -0.94 -1.56
N ASP A 167 -17.64 -1.17 -2.48
CA ASP A 167 -17.82 -2.01 -3.68
C ASP A 167 -17.28 -3.44 -3.52
N ASN A 168 -16.71 -3.79 -2.36
CA ASN A 168 -16.25 -5.14 -2.00
C ASN A 168 -17.07 -5.69 -0.83
#